data_AF-A0A5C3MQ81-F1
#
_entry.id   AF-A0A5C3MQ81-F1
#
_cell.length_a   1.000
_cell.length_b   1.000
_cell.length_c   1.000
_cell.angle_alpha   90.00
_cell.angle_beta   90.00
_cell.angle_gamma   90.00
#
_symmetry.space_group_name_H-M   'P 1'
#
loop_
_entity.id
_entity.type
_entity.pdbx_description
1 polymer ?
#
loop_
_entity_poly.entity_id
_entity_poly.type
_entity_poly.pdbx_seq_one_letter_code
_entity_poly.pdbx_strand_id
1 'polypeptide(L)'
;MRLTARMNGIVSTSKVMLRHSRDVHNSKQAVYVSSCQQRLSPYLPSIGSSLVQKRWTSAAKALVDQDKQRFPKSDIPATAAPRFRRRTALLLRTLDQTRLDVGDFVDITGEVEKSVRSAAAPEQPSFHMGYSQSGPKHIPFPPDSQGFIYWHLEPDAPPVSGQLRFRTTASSDPTSFPSGRDLQLPDGRTWNISLFEIARRSKYSCLRAHLLSEELVTAEVLDTGLNICGLEGTRTVHPGPSSLLIWKFGQSFLVDFQSPGVGLWIMGSSAAERLRLERLFSFRMNDSGSTGRIRSVDYTPFTGRALVQFEHSTLPEHKGTRTVVLRFVKIIELTKAEGSNDVSGMPEPKEGGLAMAHARGSHHWRPWSVNVDRHQPGGKQHSLSRALSILFDNEAGSPR
;
A
#
# COMPACT_ATOMS: atom_id res chain seq x y z
N MET A 1 -68.36 44.77 37.83
CA MET A 1 -68.12 44.12 39.14
C MET A 1 -67.05 43.05 38.92
N ARG A 2 -65.74 43.33 39.04
CA ARG A 2 -64.87 43.34 40.25
C ARG A 2 -64.97 42.09 41.13
N LEU A 3 -63.91 41.27 41.12
CA LEU A 3 -63.07 40.77 42.25
C LEU A 3 -62.09 39.71 41.67
N THR A 4 -60.85 40.05 41.28
CA THR A 4 -59.56 40.13 42.03
C THR A 4 -58.94 38.81 42.51
N ALA A 5 -57.73 38.56 41.96
CA ALA A 5 -56.46 38.14 42.60
C ALA A 5 -56.35 36.69 43.19
N ARG A 6 -55.18 36.02 43.25
CA ARG A 6 -53.81 36.50 43.46
C ARG A 6 -52.75 35.42 43.10
N MET A 7 -51.54 35.88 42.77
CA MET A 7 -50.29 35.15 42.54
C MET A 7 -49.76 34.39 43.77
N ASN A 8 -48.89 33.39 43.56
CA ASN A 8 -47.53 33.33 44.14
C ASN A 8 -46.74 32.12 43.60
N GLY A 9 -45.51 32.36 43.11
CA GLY A 9 -44.52 31.34 42.79
C GLY A 9 -43.69 30.93 44.02
N ILE A 10 -42.73 30.02 43.82
CA ILE A 10 -41.43 29.94 44.51
C ILE A 10 -40.52 29.00 43.72
N VAL A 11 -39.32 29.49 43.45
CA VAL A 11 -38.11 28.79 42.98
C VAL A 11 -37.49 28.04 44.16
N SER A 12 -36.98 26.81 43.97
CA SER A 12 -35.97 26.28 44.89
C SER A 12 -34.97 25.34 44.21
N THR A 13 -33.72 25.59 44.58
CA THR A 13 -32.44 25.14 44.05
C THR A 13 -31.92 23.85 44.67
N SER A 14 -31.17 23.09 43.87
CA SER A 14 -29.92 22.39 44.19
C SER A 14 -29.84 21.42 45.38
N LYS A 15 -29.47 20.16 45.10
CA LYS A 15 -28.43 19.47 45.89
C LYS A 15 -27.79 18.30 45.14
N VAL A 16 -26.50 18.48 44.87
CA VAL A 16 -25.51 17.46 44.50
C VAL A 16 -25.30 16.53 45.69
N MET A 17 -25.28 15.22 45.47
CA MET A 17 -24.65 14.27 46.39
C MET A 17 -23.65 13.39 45.64
N LEU A 18 -22.38 13.67 45.89
CA LEU A 18 -21.26 12.77 45.74
C LEU A 18 -21.42 11.60 46.72
N ARG A 19 -21.27 10.36 46.26
CA ARG A 19 -20.85 9.23 47.10
C ARG A 19 -19.65 8.55 46.47
N HIS A 20 -18.51 8.75 47.13
CA HIS A 20 -17.33 7.91 47.07
C HIS A 20 -17.57 6.66 47.94
N SER A 21 -17.20 5.48 47.45
CA SER A 21 -16.80 4.36 48.31
C SER A 21 -15.66 3.61 47.63
N ARG A 22 -14.67 3.26 48.46
CA ARG A 22 -13.35 2.72 48.12
C ARG A 22 -13.35 1.21 47.88
N ASP A 23 -12.26 0.80 47.26
CA ASP A 23 -11.68 -0.52 47.02
C ASP A 23 -11.93 -1.62 48.06
N VAL A 24 -12.09 -2.84 47.55
CA VAL A 24 -11.52 -4.08 48.11
C VAL A 24 -11.06 -4.98 46.95
N HIS A 25 -9.77 -5.35 46.97
CA HIS A 25 -9.16 -6.42 46.17
C HIS A 25 -9.78 -7.79 46.48
N ASN A 26 -9.92 -8.69 45.50
CA ASN A 26 -8.99 -9.83 45.31
C ASN A 26 -9.55 -10.93 44.36
N SER A 27 -8.66 -11.41 43.50
CA SER A 27 -8.51 -12.76 42.92
C SER A 27 -9.74 -13.61 42.50
N LYS A 28 -9.78 -14.02 41.21
CA LYS A 28 -9.31 -15.36 40.77
C LYS A 28 -9.55 -15.54 39.26
N GLN A 29 -8.49 -15.99 38.60
CA GLN A 29 -8.49 -16.54 37.25
C GLN A 29 -9.47 -17.71 37.17
N ALA A 30 -10.30 -17.74 36.13
CA ALA A 30 -10.88 -18.96 35.60
C ALA A 30 -10.58 -18.98 34.10
N VAL A 31 -9.55 -19.75 33.77
CA VAL A 31 -9.20 -20.19 32.44
C VAL A 31 -10.34 -21.10 31.95
N TYR A 32 -11.01 -20.74 30.86
CA TYR A 32 -11.76 -21.69 30.07
C TYR A 32 -11.23 -21.68 28.63
N VAL A 33 -10.47 -22.73 28.33
CA VAL A 33 -9.97 -23.06 27.00
C VAL A 33 -11.13 -23.70 26.24
N SER A 34 -11.54 -23.10 25.13
CA SER A 34 -12.24 -23.84 24.07
C SER A 34 -11.38 -23.76 22.82
N SER A 35 -10.83 -24.92 22.49
CA SER A 35 -10.03 -25.22 21.31
C SER A 35 -10.89 -25.17 20.06
N CYS A 36 -10.53 -24.31 19.11
CA CYS A 36 -10.84 -24.55 17.71
C CYS A 36 -9.57 -24.26 16.90
N GLN A 37 -8.86 -25.34 16.55
CA GLN A 37 -7.76 -25.31 15.60
C GLN A 37 -8.36 -25.13 14.20
N GLN A 38 -8.19 -23.96 13.61
CA GLN A 38 -8.12 -23.83 12.15
C GLN A 38 -6.84 -23.10 11.78
N ARG A 39 -6.05 -23.82 10.97
CA ARG A 39 -4.72 -23.49 10.51
C ARG A 39 -4.84 -22.35 9.48
N LEU A 40 -4.71 -21.10 9.94
CA LEU A 40 -4.66 -19.93 9.07
C LEU A 40 -3.24 -19.36 9.04
N SER A 41 -2.72 -19.24 7.81
CA SER A 41 -1.45 -18.63 7.44
C SER A 41 -1.45 -17.13 7.80
N PRO A 42 -0.47 -16.60 8.56
CA PRO A 42 -0.46 -15.19 8.92
C PRO A 42 0.38 -14.39 7.92
N TYR A 43 -0.26 -13.85 6.89
CA TYR A 43 0.25 -12.67 6.20
C TYR A 43 -0.74 -11.52 6.39
N LEU A 44 -0.60 -10.82 7.52
CA LEU A 44 -1.15 -9.49 7.71
C LEU A 44 -0.03 -8.47 7.42
N PRO A 45 -0.25 -7.46 6.57
CA PRO A 45 0.73 -6.41 6.36
C PRO A 45 0.83 -5.53 7.61
N SER A 46 2.01 -5.56 8.22
CA SER A 46 2.36 -4.77 9.42
C SER A 46 2.39 -3.27 9.12
N ILE A 47 1.58 -2.51 9.86
CA ILE A 47 1.65 -1.06 9.95
C ILE A 47 2.83 -0.71 10.85
N GLY A 48 4.00 -0.47 10.25
CA GLY A 48 5.21 -0.06 10.95
C GLY A 48 5.21 1.43 11.28
N SER A 49 4.97 1.75 12.55
CA SER A 49 5.19 3.07 13.15
C SER A 49 6.69 3.40 13.25
N SER A 50 7.13 4.50 12.63
CA SER A 50 8.48 5.06 12.77
C SER A 50 8.57 6.03 13.95
N LEU A 51 9.33 5.67 14.99
CA LEU A 51 9.96 6.52 16.02
C LEU A 51 11.04 5.60 16.61
N VAL A 52 12.34 5.81 16.44
CA VAL A 52 13.16 6.84 17.10
C VAL A 52 14.49 6.95 16.35
N GLN A 53 14.89 8.19 16.04
CA GLN A 53 16.23 8.56 15.56
C GLN A 53 16.89 9.46 16.61
N LYS A 54 18.09 9.08 17.06
CA LYS A 54 19.11 9.85 17.82
C LYS A 54 20.23 8.85 18.14
N ARG A 55 21.54 9.09 18.04
CA ARG A 55 22.36 10.28 17.76
C ARG A 55 23.78 9.73 17.52
N TRP A 56 24.52 10.24 16.54
CA TRP A 56 25.94 9.92 16.36
C TRP A 56 26.80 10.82 17.27
N THR A 57 27.86 10.26 17.88
CA THR A 57 29.09 10.99 18.22
C THR A 57 30.28 10.04 18.22
N SER A 58 31.31 10.46 17.51
CA SER A 58 32.62 9.82 17.32
C SER A 58 33.49 9.84 18.58
N ALA A 59 34.44 8.90 18.67
CA ALA A 59 35.74 9.11 19.31
C ALA A 59 36.78 8.14 18.73
N ALA A 60 37.90 8.70 18.26
CA ALA A 60 39.09 7.99 17.82
C ALA A 60 40.23 8.22 18.82
N LYS A 61 41.04 7.17 19.06
CA LYS A 61 42.49 7.12 19.38
C LYS A 61 42.76 5.80 20.12
N ALA A 62 43.47 4.85 19.50
CA ALA A 62 44.94 4.74 19.41
C ALA A 62 45.57 4.25 20.72
N LEU A 63 46.09 3.02 20.70
CA LEU A 63 47.33 2.67 21.38
C LEU A 63 47.89 1.35 20.82
N VAL A 64 49.18 1.45 20.52
CA VAL A 64 50.15 0.43 20.11
C VAL A 64 50.40 -0.51 21.29
N ASP A 65 50.48 -1.82 21.06
CA ASP A 65 51.67 -2.55 21.49
C ASP A 65 51.85 -3.89 20.76
N GLN A 66 53.09 -4.16 20.40
CA GLN A 66 53.57 -5.46 19.93
C GLN A 66 53.90 -6.30 21.15
N ASP A 67 53.55 -7.60 21.15
CA ASP A 67 54.58 -8.56 21.56
C ASP A 67 54.41 -9.94 20.93
N LYS A 68 55.57 -10.52 20.62
CA LYS A 68 55.81 -11.81 19.98
C LYS A 68 55.70 -12.91 21.03
N GLN A 69 55.08 -14.05 20.71
CA GLN A 69 55.69 -15.36 20.99
C GLN A 69 55.28 -16.42 19.96
N ARG A 70 56.30 -17.11 19.44
CA ARG A 70 56.24 -18.26 18.53
C ARG A 70 56.02 -19.55 19.33
N PHE A 71 55.17 -20.44 18.85
CA PHE A 71 55.28 -21.90 19.04
C PHE A 71 54.74 -22.64 17.78
N PRO A 72 55.13 -23.92 17.56
CA PRO A 72 55.51 -24.44 16.23
C PRO A 72 54.38 -25.13 15.43
N LYS A 73 54.66 -25.24 14.12
CA LYS A 73 54.00 -26.02 13.05
C LYS A 73 53.13 -27.20 13.49
N SER A 74 51.91 -27.27 12.96
CA SER A 74 51.32 -28.54 12.50
C SER A 74 50.82 -28.39 11.06
N ASP A 75 51.39 -29.22 10.18
CA ASP A 75 50.96 -29.36 8.80
C ASP A 75 49.71 -30.27 8.78
N ILE A 76 48.53 -29.67 8.72
CA ILE A 76 47.26 -30.35 8.40
C ILE A 76 46.86 -29.87 7.00
N PRO A 77 46.60 -30.75 6.03
CA PRO A 77 46.11 -30.32 4.73
C PRO A 77 44.75 -29.66 4.93
N ALA A 78 44.70 -28.36 4.67
CA ALA A 78 43.48 -27.57 4.76
C ALA A 78 42.45 -28.14 3.77
N THR A 79 41.46 -28.85 4.30
CA THR A 79 40.17 -29.09 3.65
C THR A 79 39.71 -27.77 3.07
N ALA A 80 39.58 -27.72 1.75
CA ALA A 80 39.19 -26.54 0.99
C ALA A 80 37.90 -25.96 1.58
N ALA A 81 38.04 -24.91 2.40
CA ALA A 81 36.92 -24.09 2.79
C ALA A 81 36.25 -23.57 1.50
N PRO A 82 34.91 -23.57 1.42
CA PRO A 82 34.22 -23.05 0.25
C PRO A 82 34.71 -21.63 0.04
N ARG A 83 35.41 -21.41 -1.08
CA ARG A 83 35.88 -20.09 -1.48
C ARG A 83 34.67 -19.16 -1.41
N PHE A 84 34.66 -18.23 -0.45
CA PHE A 84 33.69 -17.14 -0.43
C PHE A 84 33.83 -16.46 -1.80
N ARG A 85 32.91 -16.76 -2.72
CA ARG A 85 32.84 -16.08 -4.01
C ARG A 85 32.72 -14.60 -3.66
N ARG A 86 33.78 -13.85 -3.94
CA ARG A 86 33.77 -12.39 -3.85
C ARG A 86 32.55 -11.96 -4.65
N ARG A 87 31.50 -11.46 -3.98
CA ARG A 87 30.25 -11.09 -4.65
C ARG A 87 30.57 -9.90 -5.55
N THR A 88 30.80 -10.17 -6.83
CA THR A 88 31.00 -9.13 -7.83
C THR A 88 29.70 -8.36 -7.96
N ALA A 89 29.77 -7.03 -7.87
CA ALA A 89 28.60 -6.20 -8.11
C ALA A 89 28.14 -6.40 -9.56
N LEU A 90 26.83 -6.54 -9.74
CA LEU A 90 26.19 -6.55 -11.05
C LEU A 90 26.44 -5.19 -11.72
N LEU A 91 26.92 -5.21 -12.96
CA LEU A 91 27.04 -4.00 -13.78
C LEU A 91 25.80 -3.88 -14.66
N LEU A 92 24.98 -2.88 -14.37
CA LEU A 92 23.80 -2.54 -15.14
C LEU A 92 24.22 -1.78 -16.40
N ARG A 93 24.00 -2.38 -17.58
CA ARG A 93 24.39 -1.79 -18.87
C ARG A 93 23.23 -1.10 -19.55
N THR A 94 22.06 -1.73 -19.55
CA THR A 94 20.82 -1.14 -20.05
C THR A 94 19.62 -1.56 -19.22
N LEU A 95 18.59 -0.72 -19.23
CA LEU A 95 17.25 -0.99 -18.71
C LEU A 95 16.19 -1.01 -19.81
N ASP A 96 16.56 -0.65 -21.04
CA ASP A 96 15.68 -0.71 -22.19
C ASP A 96 15.52 -2.16 -22.65
N GLN A 97 14.29 -2.68 -22.53
CA GLN A 97 13.94 -4.05 -22.92
C GLN A 97 14.22 -4.37 -24.39
N THR A 98 14.31 -3.35 -25.26
CA THR A 98 14.59 -3.52 -26.71
C THR A 98 16.08 -3.61 -27.02
N ARG A 99 16.94 -3.29 -26.04
CA ARG A 99 18.40 -3.22 -26.19
C ARG A 99 19.14 -4.26 -25.35
N LEU A 100 18.41 -5.19 -24.75
CA LEU A 100 18.98 -6.27 -23.92
C LEU A 100 19.95 -7.13 -24.73
N ASP A 101 21.09 -7.45 -24.11
CA ASP A 101 22.10 -8.37 -24.64
C ASP A 101 22.36 -9.53 -23.65
N VAL A 102 23.04 -10.58 -24.13
CA VAL A 102 23.49 -11.72 -23.30
C VAL A 102 24.30 -11.25 -22.08
N GLY A 103 25.05 -10.16 -22.19
CA GLY A 103 25.82 -9.58 -21.09
C GLY A 103 24.99 -8.95 -19.97
N ASP A 104 23.69 -8.73 -20.18
CA ASP A 104 22.76 -8.20 -19.17
C ASP A 104 22.08 -9.30 -18.34
N PHE A 105 22.22 -10.56 -18.76
CA PHE A 105 21.68 -11.69 -18.03
C PHE A 105 22.38 -11.87 -16.69
N VAL A 106 21.59 -12.01 -15.63
CA VAL A 106 22.08 -12.21 -14.27
C VAL A 106 21.34 -13.33 -13.58
N ASP A 107 22.09 -14.18 -12.88
CA ASP A 107 21.54 -15.11 -11.89
C ASP A 107 21.75 -14.52 -10.48
N ILE A 108 20.64 -14.30 -9.77
CA ILE A 108 20.60 -13.80 -8.39
C ILE A 108 19.99 -14.83 -7.43
N THR A 109 19.83 -16.08 -7.86
CA THR A 109 19.20 -17.16 -7.09
C THR A 109 19.86 -17.35 -5.72
N GLY A 110 19.04 -17.37 -4.67
CA GLY A 110 19.50 -17.57 -3.29
C GLY A 110 20.29 -16.40 -2.69
N GLU A 111 20.53 -15.32 -3.44
CA GLU A 111 21.15 -14.13 -2.88
C GLU A 111 20.18 -13.40 -1.95
N VAL A 112 20.67 -12.89 -0.82
CA VAL A 112 19.86 -12.05 0.08
C VAL A 112 19.80 -10.62 -0.45
N GLU A 113 20.92 -10.15 -0.98
CA GLU A 113 21.06 -8.86 -1.63
C GLU A 113 22.10 -8.95 -2.74
N LYS A 114 21.83 -8.28 -3.85
CA LYS A 114 22.75 -8.08 -4.97
C LYS A 114 23.23 -6.64 -4.98
N SER A 115 24.55 -6.43 -4.95
CA SER A 115 25.11 -5.10 -5.20
C SER A 115 25.05 -4.79 -6.70
N VAL A 116 24.53 -3.62 -7.06
CA VAL A 116 24.34 -3.18 -8.45
C VAL A 116 25.04 -1.84 -8.67
N ARG A 117 25.79 -1.73 -9.77
CA ARG A 117 26.47 -0.52 -10.26
C ARG A 117 25.94 -0.16 -11.63
N SER A 118 25.93 1.13 -11.96
CA SER A 118 25.55 1.62 -13.28
C SER A 118 26.79 1.77 -14.17
N ALA A 119 26.76 1.21 -15.38
CA ALA A 119 27.78 1.49 -16.39
C ALA A 119 27.72 2.95 -16.88
N ALA A 120 26.52 3.52 -16.95
CA ALA A 120 26.28 4.89 -17.39
C ALA A 120 26.56 5.96 -16.31
N ALA A 121 26.73 5.54 -15.05
CA ALA A 121 27.01 6.44 -13.93
C ALA A 121 28.02 5.80 -12.95
N PRO A 122 29.27 5.57 -13.40
CA PRO A 122 30.29 4.86 -12.62
C PRO A 122 30.72 5.62 -11.36
N GLU A 123 30.52 6.94 -11.32
CA GLU A 123 30.80 7.81 -10.18
C GLU A 123 29.76 7.68 -9.06
N GLN A 124 28.58 7.15 -9.36
CA GLN A 124 27.52 6.95 -8.37
C GLN A 124 27.78 5.72 -7.50
N PRO A 125 27.43 5.76 -6.20
CA PRO A 125 27.56 4.60 -5.34
C PRO A 125 26.67 3.45 -5.83
N SER A 126 27.16 2.23 -5.65
CA SER A 126 26.36 1.03 -5.87
C SER A 126 25.17 1.00 -4.91
N PHE A 127 24.07 0.38 -5.32
CA PHE A 127 22.94 0.10 -4.44
C PHE A 127 22.79 -1.40 -4.19
N HIS A 128 22.12 -1.75 -3.08
CA HIS A 128 21.77 -3.13 -2.77
C HIS A 128 20.31 -3.39 -3.17
N MET A 129 20.14 -4.35 -4.08
CA MET A 129 18.87 -4.88 -4.52
C MET A 129 18.52 -6.12 -3.70
N GLY A 130 17.35 -6.14 -3.08
CA GLY A 130 16.88 -7.29 -2.29
C GLY A 130 15.50 -7.75 -2.75
N TYR A 131 15.16 -9.00 -2.46
CA TYR A 131 13.90 -9.60 -2.86
C TYR A 131 12.73 -9.12 -2.00
N SER A 132 12.72 -9.50 -0.72
CA SER A 132 11.65 -9.13 0.21
C SER A 132 12.16 -9.16 1.66
N GLN A 133 11.38 -8.59 2.57
CA GLN A 133 11.66 -8.61 4.01
C GLN A 133 10.44 -9.15 4.76
N SER A 134 10.69 -10.06 5.70
CA SER A 134 9.70 -10.53 6.67
C SER A 134 10.14 -10.12 8.07
N GLY A 135 9.61 -8.99 8.54
CA GLY A 135 10.06 -8.38 9.79
C GLY A 135 11.54 -7.97 9.70
N PRO A 136 12.40 -8.33 10.66
CA PRO A 136 13.83 -8.01 10.61
C PRO A 136 14.63 -8.92 9.65
N LYS A 137 14.02 -9.97 9.09
CA LYS A 137 14.72 -10.96 8.27
C LYS A 137 14.56 -10.65 6.78
N HIS A 138 15.67 -10.60 6.06
CA HIS A 138 15.67 -10.54 4.61
C HIS A 138 15.40 -11.93 4.04
N ILE A 139 14.47 -11.99 3.09
CA ILE A 139 14.15 -13.21 2.35
C ILE A 139 15.07 -13.24 1.13
N PRO A 140 15.81 -14.34 0.88
CA PRO A 140 16.63 -14.47 -0.31
C PRO A 140 15.77 -14.57 -1.58
N PHE A 141 16.36 -14.22 -2.72
CA PHE A 141 15.75 -14.45 -4.03
C PHE A 141 15.40 -15.94 -4.20
N PRO A 142 14.19 -16.26 -4.71
CA PRO A 142 13.74 -17.64 -4.86
C PRO A 142 14.57 -18.42 -5.89
N PRO A 143 14.42 -19.76 -5.94
CA PRO A 143 14.91 -20.56 -7.07
C PRO A 143 14.48 -19.96 -8.42
N ASP A 144 15.29 -20.17 -9.44
CA ASP A 144 15.05 -19.70 -10.81
C ASP A 144 14.98 -18.16 -10.95
N SER A 145 15.69 -17.43 -10.08
CA SER A 145 15.83 -15.97 -10.17
C SER A 145 16.98 -15.60 -11.11
N GLN A 146 16.88 -16.07 -12.36
CA GLN A 146 17.84 -15.77 -13.42
C GLN A 146 17.11 -15.07 -14.57
N GLY A 147 17.71 -14.03 -15.13
CA GLY A 147 17.09 -13.23 -16.19
C GLY A 147 17.60 -11.80 -16.24
N PHE A 148 16.70 -10.85 -16.49
CA PHE A 148 17.05 -9.48 -16.85
C PHE A 148 16.37 -8.45 -15.94
N ILE A 149 17.11 -7.41 -15.57
CA ILE A 149 16.55 -6.20 -14.97
C ILE A 149 16.13 -5.27 -16.10
N TYR A 150 14.93 -4.69 -16.01
CA TYR A 150 14.43 -3.80 -17.07
C TYR A 150 13.52 -2.72 -16.50
N TRP A 151 13.38 -1.62 -17.24
CA TRP A 151 12.41 -0.57 -16.98
C TRP A 151 11.06 -0.93 -17.60
N HIS A 152 10.01 -0.83 -16.80
CA HIS A 152 8.65 -1.09 -17.23
C HIS A 152 7.77 0.14 -16.99
N LEU A 153 7.12 0.58 -18.06
CA LEU A 153 6.01 1.51 -18.03
C LEU A 153 4.84 0.84 -18.74
N GLU A 154 3.71 0.70 -18.05
CA GLU A 154 2.49 0.15 -18.65
C GLU A 154 2.02 1.09 -19.78
N PRO A 155 1.53 0.57 -20.92
CA PRO A 155 0.96 1.39 -21.97
C PRO A 155 -0.14 2.32 -21.42
N ASP A 156 -0.12 3.56 -21.89
CA ASP A 156 -1.03 4.65 -21.48
C ASP A 156 -0.95 5.05 -20.00
N ALA A 157 0.03 4.55 -19.24
CA ALA A 157 0.23 4.95 -17.86
C ALA A 157 1.03 6.26 -17.77
N PRO A 158 0.76 7.10 -16.76
CA PRO A 158 1.57 8.29 -16.51
C PRO A 158 3.05 7.91 -16.35
N PRO A 159 4.00 8.68 -16.92
CA PRO A 159 5.43 8.37 -16.83
C PRO A 159 5.92 8.16 -15.38
N VAL A 160 5.31 8.86 -14.42
CA VAL A 160 5.62 8.74 -13.00
C VAL A 160 5.30 7.38 -12.37
N SER A 161 4.50 6.54 -13.03
CA SER A 161 4.17 5.19 -12.58
C SER A 161 5.19 4.13 -13.00
N GLY A 162 6.24 4.51 -13.72
CA GLY A 162 7.28 3.59 -14.18
C GLY A 162 8.00 2.88 -13.03
N GLN A 163 8.51 1.69 -13.33
CA GLN A 163 9.06 0.77 -12.33
C GLN A 163 10.25 0.00 -12.88
N LEU A 164 11.25 -0.23 -12.03
CA LEU A 164 12.26 -1.25 -12.27
C LEU A 164 11.66 -2.62 -11.95
N ARG A 165 11.81 -3.60 -12.83
CA ARG A 165 11.35 -4.97 -12.62
C ARG A 165 12.46 -5.97 -12.92
N PHE A 166 12.26 -7.21 -12.49
CA PHE A 166 13.13 -8.33 -12.81
C PHE A 166 12.33 -9.38 -13.57
N ARG A 167 12.70 -9.66 -14.81
CA ARG A 167 12.09 -10.71 -15.61
C ARG A 167 12.92 -11.97 -15.52
N THR A 168 12.32 -13.05 -15.02
CA THR A 168 12.92 -14.38 -15.04
C THR A 168 12.77 -15.03 -16.41
N THR A 169 13.85 -15.59 -16.95
CA THR A 169 13.90 -16.21 -18.28
C THR A 169 14.57 -17.58 -18.23
N ALA A 170 14.29 -18.42 -19.22
CA ALA A 170 14.86 -19.77 -19.30
C ALA A 170 16.33 -19.78 -19.75
N SER A 171 16.79 -18.71 -20.40
CA SER A 171 18.15 -18.61 -20.93
C SER A 171 18.65 -17.17 -20.92
N SER A 172 19.94 -17.00 -21.20
CA SER A 172 20.59 -15.70 -21.38
C SER A 172 20.36 -15.08 -22.75
N ASP A 173 19.65 -15.74 -23.67
CA ASP A 173 19.27 -15.16 -24.95
C ASP A 173 18.15 -14.11 -24.75
N PRO A 174 18.33 -12.83 -25.15
CA PRO A 174 17.29 -11.81 -25.08
C PRO A 174 15.99 -12.19 -25.79
N THR A 175 16.02 -13.07 -26.80
CA THR A 175 14.80 -13.57 -27.46
C THR A 175 13.87 -14.34 -26.53
N SER A 176 14.38 -14.82 -25.39
CA SER A 176 13.59 -15.48 -24.34
C SER A 176 12.81 -14.49 -23.46
N PHE A 177 13.14 -13.19 -23.51
CA PHE A 177 12.52 -12.16 -22.66
C PHE A 177 10.99 -12.09 -22.77
N PRO A 178 10.37 -12.09 -23.97
CA PRO A 178 8.90 -12.03 -24.10
C PRO A 178 8.19 -13.24 -23.50
N SER A 179 8.84 -14.42 -23.50
CA SER A 179 8.31 -15.65 -22.89
C SER A 179 8.58 -15.74 -21.39
N GLY A 180 9.41 -14.85 -20.86
CA GLY A 180 9.74 -14.78 -19.44
C GLY A 180 8.58 -14.27 -18.58
N ARG A 181 8.70 -14.50 -17.28
CA ARG A 181 7.73 -14.02 -16.28
C ARG A 181 8.39 -13.03 -15.33
N ASP A 182 7.65 -12.04 -14.89
CA ASP A 182 8.13 -11.16 -13.82
C ASP A 182 8.37 -11.95 -12.53
N LEU A 183 9.45 -11.60 -11.84
CA LEU A 183 9.70 -12.07 -10.49
C LEU A 183 8.55 -11.61 -9.59
N GLN A 184 7.92 -12.54 -8.90
CA GLN A 184 6.83 -12.26 -7.98
C GLN A 184 7.33 -12.28 -6.54
N LEU A 185 6.79 -11.39 -5.71
CA LEU A 185 6.92 -11.38 -4.26
C LEU A 185 6.13 -12.55 -3.63
N PRO A 186 6.37 -12.89 -2.35
CA PRO A 186 5.64 -13.97 -1.67
C PRO A 186 4.12 -13.82 -1.63
N ASP A 187 3.60 -12.59 -1.81
CA ASP A 187 2.18 -12.28 -1.90
C ASP A 187 1.61 -12.34 -3.33
N GLY A 188 2.41 -12.78 -4.30
CA GLY A 188 2.04 -12.92 -5.71
C GLY A 188 2.15 -11.63 -6.52
N ARG A 189 2.43 -10.47 -5.91
CA ARG A 189 2.63 -9.21 -6.65
C ARG A 189 3.96 -9.21 -7.38
N THR A 190 4.07 -8.49 -8.48
CA THR A 190 5.33 -8.28 -9.17
C THR A 190 6.34 -7.54 -8.28
N TRP A 191 7.53 -8.12 -8.13
CA TRP A 191 8.68 -7.45 -7.54
C TRP A 191 9.03 -6.22 -8.37
N ASN A 192 9.17 -5.08 -7.70
CA ASN A 192 9.50 -3.84 -8.37
C ASN A 192 10.23 -2.85 -7.46
N ILE A 193 10.93 -1.89 -8.08
CA ILE A 193 11.36 -0.64 -7.45
C ILE A 193 10.68 0.50 -8.19
N SER A 194 9.70 1.13 -7.56
CA SER A 194 8.93 2.22 -8.17
C SER A 194 9.77 3.48 -8.42
N LEU A 195 9.40 4.28 -9.44
CA LEU A 195 10.01 5.59 -9.68
C LEU A 195 9.99 6.48 -8.42
N PHE A 196 8.91 6.46 -7.63
CA PHE A 196 8.79 7.23 -6.39
C PHE A 196 9.90 6.90 -5.38
N GLU A 197 10.31 5.64 -5.30
CA GLU A 197 11.45 5.25 -4.47
C GLU A 197 12.77 5.71 -5.06
N ILE A 198 12.94 5.54 -6.37
CA ILE A 198 14.14 5.94 -7.11
C ILE A 198 14.39 7.45 -6.99
N ALA A 199 13.35 8.25 -7.20
CA ALA A 199 13.39 9.71 -7.08
C ALA A 199 13.77 10.17 -5.67
N ARG A 200 13.18 9.56 -4.63
CA ARG A 200 13.25 10.05 -3.25
C ARG A 200 14.44 9.52 -2.45
N ARG A 201 14.87 8.28 -2.67
CA ARG A 201 15.90 7.65 -1.83
C ARG A 201 17.29 7.86 -2.42
N SER A 202 18.16 8.48 -1.63
CA SER A 202 19.56 8.73 -2.01
C SER A 202 20.30 7.47 -2.44
N LYS A 203 20.00 6.31 -1.84
CA LYS A 203 20.58 5.01 -2.21
C LYS A 203 20.34 4.59 -3.67
N TYR A 204 19.36 5.18 -4.35
CA TYR A 204 19.06 4.91 -5.76
C TYR A 204 19.57 6.04 -6.69
N SER A 205 20.59 6.81 -6.27
CA SER A 205 21.20 7.84 -7.13
C SER A 205 21.76 7.27 -8.44
N CYS A 206 22.37 6.09 -8.41
CA CYS A 206 22.84 5.41 -9.61
C CYS A 206 21.71 5.01 -10.57
N LEU A 207 20.54 4.59 -10.07
CA LEU A 207 19.37 4.32 -10.90
C LEU A 207 18.80 5.61 -11.51
N ARG A 208 18.73 6.71 -10.75
CA ARG A 208 18.30 8.01 -11.28
C ARG A 208 19.17 8.44 -12.46
N ALA A 209 20.50 8.37 -12.28
CA ALA A 209 21.45 8.73 -13.33
C ALA A 209 21.34 7.79 -14.55
N HIS A 210 21.19 6.48 -14.32
CA HIS A 210 21.03 5.51 -15.42
C HIS A 210 19.76 5.75 -16.24
N LEU A 211 18.61 5.95 -15.59
CA LEU A 211 17.34 6.22 -16.26
C LEU A 211 17.39 7.50 -17.11
N LEU A 212 18.07 8.55 -16.62
CA LEU A 212 18.28 9.78 -17.36
C LEU A 212 19.23 9.57 -18.56
N SER A 213 20.30 8.81 -18.37
CA SER A 213 21.30 8.58 -19.43
C SER A 213 20.76 7.76 -20.61
N GLU A 214 19.79 6.89 -20.36
CA GLU A 214 19.11 6.12 -21.40
C GLU A 214 17.82 6.79 -21.90
N GLU A 215 17.53 8.00 -21.42
CA GLU A 215 16.32 8.76 -21.78
C GLU A 215 14.99 8.01 -21.49
N LEU A 216 15.04 7.00 -20.61
CA LEU A 216 13.87 6.23 -20.18
C LEU A 216 12.92 7.05 -19.30
N VAL A 217 13.46 8.10 -18.67
CA VAL A 217 12.74 9.05 -17.82
C VAL A 217 13.37 10.43 -17.97
N THR A 218 12.57 11.50 -17.93
CA THR A 218 13.08 12.88 -17.92
C THR A 218 13.33 13.41 -16.51
N ALA A 219 14.13 14.46 -16.38
CA ALA A 219 14.36 15.12 -15.09
C ALA A 219 13.04 15.66 -14.47
N GLU A 220 12.12 16.14 -15.30
CA GLU A 220 10.79 16.60 -14.87
C GLU A 220 9.95 15.47 -14.27
N VAL A 221 9.99 14.27 -14.87
CA VAL A 221 9.27 13.11 -14.35
C VAL A 221 9.85 12.65 -13.00
N LEU A 222 11.17 12.71 -12.83
CA LEU A 222 11.82 12.43 -11.54
C LEU A 222 11.45 13.47 -10.48
N ASP A 223 11.43 14.76 -10.83
CA ASP A 223 11.02 15.83 -9.91
C ASP A 223 9.54 15.68 -9.52
N THR A 224 8.68 15.39 -10.49
CA THR A 224 7.26 15.11 -10.24
C THR A 224 7.09 13.92 -9.29
N GLY A 225 7.82 12.81 -9.54
CA GLY A 225 7.80 11.63 -8.67
C GLY A 225 8.33 11.90 -7.26
N LEU A 226 9.29 12.81 -7.10
CA LEU A 226 9.80 13.25 -5.79
C LEU A 226 8.73 14.04 -5.01
N ASN A 227 8.00 14.91 -5.71
CA ASN A 227 7.08 15.88 -5.12
C ASN A 227 5.66 15.34 -4.90
N ILE A 228 5.27 14.24 -5.57
CA ILE A 228 3.99 13.57 -5.34
C ILE A 228 3.90 13.09 -3.88
N CYS A 229 2.90 13.64 -3.18
CA CYS A 229 2.57 13.30 -1.82
C CYS A 229 1.08 13.56 -1.54
N GLY A 230 0.60 13.06 -0.40
CA GLY A 230 -0.78 13.20 0.04
C GLY A 230 -0.84 13.19 1.56
N LEU A 231 -1.99 13.53 2.13
CA LEU A 231 -2.17 13.64 3.58
C LEU A 231 -2.92 12.42 4.14
N GLU A 232 -2.43 11.91 5.28
CA GLU A 232 -3.12 10.93 6.13
C GLU A 232 -3.18 11.46 7.56
N GLY A 233 -4.30 12.10 7.89
CA GLY A 233 -4.40 12.93 9.09
C GLY A 233 -3.39 14.07 9.00
N THR A 234 -2.42 14.11 9.91
CA THR A 234 -1.34 15.10 9.93
C THR A 234 -0.06 14.64 9.24
N ARG A 235 -0.02 13.41 8.71
CA ARG A 235 1.19 12.81 8.12
C ARG A 235 1.18 12.99 6.61
N THR A 236 2.30 13.45 6.07
CA THR A 236 2.59 13.37 4.63
C THR A 236 2.97 11.94 4.27
N VAL A 237 2.32 11.40 3.26
CA VAL A 237 2.54 10.05 2.74
C VAL A 237 2.85 10.13 1.26
N HIS A 238 3.68 9.22 0.78
CA HIS A 238 4.05 9.09 -0.63
C HIS A 238 3.61 7.72 -1.15
N PRO A 239 3.43 7.56 -2.47
CA PRO A 239 3.28 6.24 -3.06
C PRO A 239 4.49 5.37 -2.69
N GLY A 240 4.20 4.15 -2.24
CA GLY A 240 5.19 3.13 -1.94
C GLY A 240 5.10 1.95 -2.91
N PRO A 241 5.98 0.94 -2.78
CA PRO A 241 6.03 -0.22 -3.67
C PRO A 241 4.72 -1.03 -3.75
N SER A 242 3.92 -0.94 -2.69
CA SER A 242 2.65 -1.62 -2.52
C SER A 242 1.42 -0.74 -2.82
N SER A 243 1.63 0.50 -3.25
CA SER A 243 0.54 1.42 -3.51
C SER A 243 -0.25 1.04 -4.76
N LEU A 244 -1.58 1.04 -4.64
CA LEU A 244 -2.47 0.90 -5.79
C LEU A 244 -2.52 2.23 -6.53
N LEU A 245 -2.05 2.24 -7.77
CA LEU A 245 -2.05 3.41 -8.64
C LEU A 245 -3.16 3.22 -9.68
N ILE A 246 -4.07 4.18 -9.80
CA ILE A 246 -5.17 4.18 -10.77
C ILE A 246 -5.07 5.45 -11.61
N TRP A 247 -5.11 5.34 -12.93
CA TRP A 247 -5.00 6.50 -13.83
C TRP A 247 -6.08 6.56 -14.91
N LYS A 248 -6.87 5.50 -15.08
CA LYS A 248 -7.95 5.49 -16.07
C LYS A 248 -9.20 4.81 -15.56
N PHE A 249 -10.34 5.19 -16.12
CA PHE A 249 -11.58 4.44 -15.95
C PHE A 249 -11.45 3.04 -16.55
N GLY A 250 -12.18 2.07 -16.00
CA GLY A 250 -12.07 0.66 -16.39
C GLY A 250 -10.79 -0.04 -15.90
N GLN A 251 -9.89 0.66 -15.18
CA GLN A 251 -8.75 -0.01 -14.55
C GLN A 251 -9.22 -0.80 -13.32
N SER A 252 -9.15 -2.11 -13.41
CA SER A 252 -9.55 -3.03 -12.34
C SER A 252 -8.51 -3.10 -11.22
N PHE A 253 -8.97 -3.17 -9.98
CA PHE A 253 -8.14 -3.37 -8.79
C PHE A 253 -8.82 -4.29 -7.77
N LEU A 254 -7.98 -4.97 -6.98
CA LEU A 254 -8.43 -5.94 -5.98
C LEU A 254 -8.91 -5.23 -4.71
N VAL A 255 -10.03 -5.70 -4.18
CA VAL A 255 -10.55 -5.29 -2.87
C VAL A 255 -10.89 -6.52 -2.02
N ASP A 256 -10.77 -6.33 -0.71
CA ASP A 256 -11.10 -7.32 0.31
C ASP A 256 -12.36 -6.84 1.05
N PHE A 257 -13.38 -7.70 1.11
CA PHE A 257 -14.66 -7.38 1.74
C PHE A 257 -14.56 -7.16 3.25
N GLN A 258 -13.53 -7.71 3.90
CA GLN A 258 -13.28 -7.54 5.33
C GLN A 258 -12.42 -6.31 5.64
N SER A 259 -11.82 -5.69 4.62
CA SER A 259 -10.98 -4.52 4.83
C SER A 259 -11.83 -3.30 5.22
N PRO A 260 -11.47 -2.57 6.29
CA PRO A 260 -12.19 -1.35 6.70
C PRO A 260 -12.07 -0.20 5.68
N GLY A 261 -11.12 -0.30 4.74
CA GLY A 261 -11.04 0.59 3.61
C GLY A 261 -9.92 0.24 2.64
N VAL A 262 -9.92 0.93 1.50
CA VAL A 262 -8.93 0.76 0.45
C VAL A 262 -8.24 2.10 0.22
N GLY A 263 -6.92 2.11 0.34
CA GLY A 263 -6.08 3.27 0.04
C GLY A 263 -5.48 3.13 -1.35
N LEU A 264 -5.67 4.13 -2.20
CA LEU A 264 -5.14 4.16 -3.56
C LEU A 264 -4.71 5.57 -3.95
N TRP A 265 -3.98 5.68 -5.05
CA TRP A 265 -3.55 6.94 -5.65
C TRP A 265 -4.20 7.09 -7.01
N ILE A 266 -4.90 8.21 -7.21
CA ILE A 266 -5.34 8.60 -8.55
C ILE A 266 -4.21 9.41 -9.18
N MET A 267 -3.67 8.89 -10.27
CA MET A 267 -2.52 9.44 -10.96
C MET A 267 -2.97 10.20 -12.20
N GLY A 268 -2.52 11.44 -12.33
CA GLY A 268 -2.59 12.23 -13.55
C GLY A 268 -1.21 12.36 -14.20
N SER A 269 -1.15 13.12 -15.29
CA SER A 269 0.11 13.38 -16.01
C SER A 269 1.14 14.16 -15.18
N SER A 270 0.69 15.15 -14.39
CA SER A 270 1.54 16.03 -13.58
C SER A 270 1.15 16.12 -12.10
N ALA A 271 0.06 15.48 -11.70
CA ALA A 271 -0.45 15.50 -10.33
C ALA A 271 -0.90 14.11 -9.90
N ALA A 272 -0.95 13.88 -8.60
CA ALA A 272 -1.53 12.67 -8.05
C ALA A 272 -2.22 12.98 -6.73
N GLU A 273 -3.33 12.29 -6.47
CA GLU A 273 -4.13 12.49 -5.26
C GLU A 273 -4.37 11.16 -4.56
N ARG A 274 -4.20 11.16 -3.24
CA ARG A 274 -4.50 9.98 -2.44
C ARG A 274 -6.00 9.88 -2.19
N LEU A 275 -6.58 8.74 -2.55
CA LEU A 275 -7.98 8.40 -2.33
C LEU A 275 -8.07 7.31 -1.26
N ARG A 276 -8.97 7.50 -0.29
CA ARG A 276 -9.34 6.45 0.67
C ARG A 276 -10.82 6.14 0.55
N LEU A 277 -11.12 4.92 0.13
CA LEU A 277 -12.48 4.39 0.12
C LEU A 277 -12.73 3.70 1.46
N GLU A 278 -13.37 4.40 2.39
CA GLU A 278 -13.71 3.86 3.70
C GLU A 278 -15.06 3.17 3.69
N ARG A 279 -15.18 2.05 4.42
CA ARG A 279 -16.47 1.39 4.68
C ARG A 279 -17.27 1.11 3.41
N LEU A 280 -16.58 0.67 2.35
CA LEU A 280 -17.24 0.27 1.09
C LEU A 280 -18.13 -0.96 1.29
N PHE A 281 -17.66 -1.90 2.11
CA PHE A 281 -18.31 -3.20 2.33
C PHE A 281 -18.63 -3.43 3.81
N SER A 282 -18.68 -2.36 4.59
CA SER A 282 -19.00 -2.39 6.01
C SER A 282 -19.90 -1.22 6.37
N PHE A 283 -20.64 -1.38 7.47
CA PHE A 283 -21.45 -0.31 8.03
C PHE A 283 -21.31 -0.31 9.54
N ARG A 284 -21.63 0.84 10.14
CA ARG A 284 -21.53 1.04 11.58
C ARG A 284 -22.83 0.61 12.25
N MET A 285 -22.72 -0.29 13.21
CA MET A 285 -23.84 -0.68 14.07
C MET A 285 -23.54 -0.27 15.50
N ASN A 286 -24.56 0.20 16.22
CA ASN A 286 -24.48 0.42 17.64
C ASN A 286 -24.68 -0.91 18.36
N ASP A 287 -23.64 -1.40 19.01
CA ASP A 287 -23.71 -2.54 19.90
C ASP A 287 -24.03 -2.05 21.31
N SER A 288 -25.23 -2.40 21.78
CA SER A 288 -25.64 -2.26 23.16
C SER A 288 -25.18 -3.49 23.94
N GLY A 289 -23.87 -3.58 24.20
CA GLY A 289 -23.34 -4.65 25.04
C GLY A 289 -23.97 -4.65 26.44
N SER A 290 -23.84 -5.76 27.16
CA SER A 290 -24.42 -6.00 28.51
C SER A 290 -24.00 -5.00 29.61
N THR A 291 -23.08 -4.08 29.30
CA THR A 291 -22.55 -3.06 30.22
C THR A 291 -23.27 -1.70 30.10
N GLY A 292 -24.29 -1.58 29.25
CA GLY A 292 -25.07 -0.35 29.06
C GLY A 292 -24.33 0.77 28.31
N ARG A 293 -23.12 0.51 27.80
CA ARG A 293 -22.30 1.47 27.05
C ARG A 293 -22.42 1.17 25.55
N ILE A 294 -23.11 2.04 24.82
CA ILE A 294 -23.25 1.92 23.36
C ILE A 294 -21.87 2.05 22.71
N ARG A 295 -21.43 0.99 22.03
CA ARG A 295 -20.20 1.00 21.22
C ARG A 295 -20.58 0.94 19.75
N SER A 296 -20.04 1.85 18.95
CA SER A 296 -20.19 1.78 17.50
C SER A 296 -19.14 0.82 16.95
N VAL A 297 -19.58 -0.30 16.39
CA VAL A 297 -18.71 -1.33 15.78
C VAL A 297 -18.94 -1.33 14.28
N ASP A 298 -17.87 -1.46 13.50
CA ASP A 298 -17.97 -1.67 12.06
C ASP A 298 -18.26 -3.16 11.80
N TYR A 299 -19.35 -3.44 11.10
CA TYR A 299 -19.79 -4.78 10.75
C TYR A 299 -19.52 -5.06 9.27
N THR A 300 -18.87 -6.19 8.99
CA THR A 300 -18.55 -6.68 7.63
C THR A 300 -19.39 -7.94 7.35
N PRO A 301 -20.52 -7.83 6.64
CA PRO A 301 -21.41 -8.97 6.37
C PRO A 301 -20.81 -10.01 5.43
N PHE A 302 -19.79 -9.62 4.65
CA PHE A 302 -19.18 -10.43 3.62
C PHE A 302 -17.69 -10.58 3.87
N THR A 303 -17.16 -11.76 3.53
CA THR A 303 -15.74 -12.05 3.48
C THR A 303 -15.36 -12.50 2.08
N GLY A 304 -14.07 -12.43 1.75
CA GLY A 304 -13.54 -12.75 0.43
C GLY A 304 -13.09 -11.52 -0.34
N ARG A 305 -12.95 -11.66 -1.65
CA ARG A 305 -12.27 -10.69 -2.51
C ARG A 305 -12.99 -10.49 -3.84
N ALA A 306 -12.85 -9.30 -4.41
CA ALA A 306 -13.38 -8.97 -5.72
C ALA A 306 -12.44 -8.03 -6.49
N LEU A 307 -12.55 -8.06 -7.82
CA LEU A 307 -12.02 -7.02 -8.69
C LEU A 307 -13.12 -5.98 -8.89
N VAL A 308 -12.76 -4.71 -8.68
CA VAL A 308 -13.63 -3.56 -8.90
C VAL A 308 -12.95 -2.55 -9.80
N GLN A 309 -13.73 -1.67 -10.42
CA GLN A 309 -13.20 -0.58 -11.24
C GLN A 309 -14.06 0.67 -11.12
N PHE A 310 -13.43 1.83 -11.34
CA PHE A 310 -14.15 3.08 -11.50
C PHE A 310 -14.71 3.20 -12.91
N GLU A 311 -15.92 3.73 -13.03
CA GLU A 311 -16.58 3.99 -14.30
C GLU A 311 -17.33 5.31 -14.31
N HIS A 312 -17.59 5.82 -15.51
CA HIS A 312 -18.63 6.83 -15.73
C HIS A 312 -19.99 6.29 -15.30
N SER A 313 -20.77 7.10 -14.60
CA SER A 313 -22.12 6.71 -14.24
C SER A 313 -23.05 6.78 -15.43
N THR A 314 -23.70 5.65 -15.74
CA THR A 314 -24.77 5.55 -16.74
C THR A 314 -26.18 5.67 -16.13
N LEU A 315 -26.27 5.99 -14.84
CA LEU A 315 -27.56 6.09 -14.15
C LEU A 315 -28.35 7.32 -14.66
N PRO A 316 -29.67 7.20 -14.91
CA PRO A 316 -30.47 8.29 -15.47
C PRO A 316 -30.38 9.61 -14.68
N GLU A 317 -30.32 9.53 -13.35
CA GLU A 317 -30.20 10.67 -12.44
C GLU A 317 -28.85 11.40 -12.52
N HIS A 318 -27.82 10.76 -13.11
CA HIS A 318 -26.49 11.33 -13.28
C HIS A 318 -26.24 11.85 -14.70
N LYS A 319 -27.26 11.82 -15.57
CA LYS A 319 -27.16 12.28 -16.95
C LYS A 319 -26.63 13.73 -17.00
N GLY A 320 -25.60 13.94 -17.82
CA GLY A 320 -24.98 15.26 -18.00
C GLY A 320 -24.06 15.71 -16.86
N THR A 321 -23.69 14.81 -15.94
CA THR A 321 -22.77 15.11 -14.84
C THR A 321 -21.49 14.28 -14.94
N ARG A 322 -20.38 14.80 -14.39
CA ARG A 322 -19.17 14.01 -14.19
C ARG A 322 -19.29 13.20 -12.90
N THR A 323 -20.05 12.11 -12.96
CA THR A 323 -20.27 11.22 -11.80
C THR A 323 -19.55 9.90 -12.00
N VAL A 324 -18.74 9.53 -11.01
CA VAL A 324 -18.06 8.23 -10.95
C VAL A 324 -18.88 7.24 -10.16
N VAL A 325 -18.94 5.99 -10.62
CA VAL A 325 -19.43 4.82 -9.87
C VAL A 325 -18.33 3.77 -9.70
N LEU A 326 -18.53 2.82 -8.80
CA LEU A 326 -17.63 1.69 -8.58
C LEU A 326 -18.38 0.40 -8.95
N ARG A 327 -17.86 -0.37 -9.91
CA ARG A 327 -18.47 -1.63 -10.37
C ARG A 327 -17.67 -2.83 -9.89
N PHE A 328 -18.36 -3.91 -9.52
CA PHE A 328 -17.76 -5.23 -9.36
C PHE A 328 -17.57 -5.89 -10.73
N VAL A 329 -16.32 -6.02 -11.15
CA VAL A 329 -15.96 -6.65 -12.42
C VAL A 329 -15.99 -8.16 -12.30
N LYS A 330 -15.44 -8.69 -11.20
CA LYS A 330 -15.39 -10.11 -10.91
C LYS A 330 -15.40 -10.38 -9.43
N ILE A 331 -16.20 -11.35 -8.98
CA ILE A 331 -16.16 -11.82 -7.60
C ILE A 331 -15.25 -13.06 -7.56
N ILE A 332 -14.17 -12.98 -6.79
CA ILE A 332 -13.20 -14.08 -6.67
C ILE A 332 -13.66 -15.05 -5.59
N GLU A 333 -14.09 -14.51 -4.46
CA GLU A 333 -14.54 -15.26 -3.30
C GLU A 333 -15.56 -14.41 -2.55
N LEU A 334 -16.69 -15.00 -2.18
CA LEU A 334 -17.73 -14.33 -1.40
C LEU A 334 -18.33 -15.32 -0.41
N THR A 335 -18.16 -15.05 0.87
CA THR A 335 -18.82 -15.80 1.95
C THR A 335 -19.60 -14.83 2.81
N LYS A 336 -20.84 -15.19 3.14
CA LYS A 336 -21.71 -14.41 4.01
C LYS A 336 -21.48 -14.84 5.46
N ALA A 337 -21.31 -13.89 6.38
CA ALA A 337 -21.12 -14.21 7.80
C ALA A 337 -22.34 -14.94 8.39
N GLU A 338 -22.11 -16.00 9.17
CA GLU A 338 -23.17 -16.72 9.89
C GLU A 338 -23.88 -15.77 10.87
N GLY A 339 -25.22 -15.80 10.90
CA GLY A 339 -26.03 -14.87 11.71
C GLY A 339 -26.30 -13.50 11.07
N SER A 340 -25.81 -13.24 9.85
CA SER A 340 -26.13 -12.02 9.08
C SER A 340 -27.51 -12.05 8.41
N ASN A 341 -28.28 -13.12 8.59
CA ASN A 341 -29.64 -13.21 8.09
C ASN A 341 -30.49 -12.21 8.88
N ASP A 342 -30.79 -11.10 8.22
CA ASP A 342 -31.86 -10.12 8.51
C ASP A 342 -31.52 -8.83 9.27
N VAL A 343 -30.31 -8.63 9.80
CA VAL A 343 -30.02 -7.41 10.60
C VAL A 343 -29.48 -6.24 9.75
N SER A 344 -28.85 -6.51 8.61
CA SER A 344 -27.99 -5.52 7.92
C SER A 344 -28.66 -4.79 6.73
N GLY A 345 -29.54 -5.46 5.98
CA GLY A 345 -30.09 -4.93 4.73
C GLY A 345 -29.06 -4.60 3.65
N MET A 346 -27.76 -4.86 3.85
CA MET A 346 -26.72 -4.60 2.86
C MET A 346 -26.90 -5.51 1.64
N PRO A 347 -27.03 -4.95 0.42
CA PRO A 347 -27.14 -5.75 -0.78
C PRO A 347 -25.89 -6.61 -0.97
N GLU A 348 -26.11 -7.88 -1.32
CA GLU A 348 -25.04 -8.79 -1.66
C GLU A 348 -24.27 -8.30 -2.90
N PRO A 349 -22.92 -8.27 -2.88
CA PRO A 349 -22.11 -7.96 -4.04
C PRO A 349 -22.46 -8.88 -5.21
N LYS A 350 -22.64 -8.31 -6.41
CA LYS A 350 -22.95 -9.06 -7.62
C LYS A 350 -21.95 -8.71 -8.71
N GLU A 351 -21.47 -9.72 -9.43
CA GLU A 351 -20.65 -9.52 -10.62
C GLU A 351 -21.41 -8.70 -11.66
N GLY A 352 -20.75 -7.71 -12.26
CA GLY A 352 -21.36 -6.70 -13.12
C GLY A 352 -22.20 -5.64 -12.38
N GLY A 353 -22.49 -5.81 -11.09
CA GLY A 353 -23.25 -4.88 -10.27
C GLY A 353 -22.44 -3.69 -9.75
N LEU A 354 -23.13 -2.62 -9.33
CA LEU A 354 -22.50 -1.48 -8.68
C LEU A 354 -22.29 -1.74 -7.18
N ALA A 355 -21.19 -1.22 -6.63
CA ALA A 355 -20.99 -1.14 -5.20
C ALA A 355 -22.08 -0.25 -4.58
N MET A 356 -22.58 -0.65 -3.41
CA MET A 356 -23.66 0.04 -2.72
C MET A 356 -23.12 0.78 -1.51
N ALA A 357 -23.66 1.97 -1.24
CA ALA A 357 -23.28 2.78 -0.09
C ALA A 357 -24.52 3.28 0.66
N HIS A 358 -24.37 3.39 1.97
CA HIS A 358 -25.40 3.94 2.83
C HIS A 358 -25.42 5.47 2.73
N ALA A 359 -26.58 6.06 2.46
CA ALA A 359 -26.73 7.51 2.53
C ALA A 359 -26.69 7.96 4.01
N ARG A 360 -25.95 9.03 4.33
CA ARG A 360 -25.82 9.51 5.71
C ARG A 360 -27.22 9.85 6.26
N GLY A 361 -27.66 9.14 7.30
CA GLY A 361 -28.97 9.34 7.93
C GLY A 361 -30.17 8.69 7.23
N SER A 362 -29.96 7.80 6.24
CA SER A 362 -31.05 7.08 5.56
C SER A 362 -30.81 5.59 5.58
N HIS A 363 -31.82 4.79 5.96
CA HIS A 363 -31.77 3.33 5.95
C HIS A 363 -31.70 2.69 4.56
N HIS A 364 -31.75 3.50 3.49
CA HIS A 364 -31.73 3.03 2.11
C HIS A 364 -30.32 2.97 1.54
N TRP A 365 -30.04 1.83 0.89
CA TRP A 365 -28.84 1.61 0.08
C TRP A 365 -29.03 2.21 -1.31
N ARG A 366 -28.01 2.91 -1.79
CA ARG A 366 -27.95 3.42 -3.16
C ARG A 366 -26.60 3.11 -3.79
N PRO A 367 -26.49 3.09 -5.12
CA PRO A 367 -25.20 2.93 -5.77
C PRO A 367 -24.18 3.96 -5.25
N TRP A 368 -22.99 3.47 -4.88
CA TRP A 368 -21.87 4.33 -4.55
C TRP A 368 -21.56 5.19 -5.77
N SER A 369 -21.59 6.50 -5.57
CA SER A 369 -21.41 7.47 -6.63
C SER A 369 -20.81 8.76 -6.08
N VAL A 370 -19.96 9.39 -6.89
CA VAL A 370 -19.32 10.67 -6.58
C VAL A 370 -19.43 11.58 -7.79
N ASN A 371 -20.23 12.63 -7.68
CA ASN A 371 -20.20 13.74 -8.63
C ASN A 371 -18.97 14.61 -8.31
N VAL A 372 -18.02 14.70 -9.24
CA VAL A 372 -16.75 15.40 -9.01
C VAL A 372 -16.88 16.92 -9.03
N ASP A 373 -17.96 17.43 -9.62
CA ASP A 373 -18.27 18.87 -9.76
C ASP A 373 -19.08 19.42 -8.58
N ARG A 374 -19.54 18.54 -7.67
CA ARG A 374 -20.39 18.96 -6.55
C ARG A 374 -19.54 19.60 -5.44
N HIS A 375 -19.75 20.90 -5.23
CA HIS A 375 -19.17 21.63 -4.11
C HIS A 375 -19.92 21.37 -2.79
N GLN A 376 -19.21 21.37 -1.66
CA GLN A 376 -19.82 21.36 -0.33
C GLN A 376 -20.25 22.76 0.12
N PRO A 377 -21.20 22.87 1.07
CA PRO A 377 -21.47 24.12 1.77
C PRO A 377 -20.17 24.62 2.41
N GLY A 378 -19.66 25.77 1.95
CA GLY A 378 -18.34 26.30 2.32
C GLY A 378 -17.28 26.27 1.20
N GLY A 379 -17.66 25.90 -0.03
CA GLY A 379 -16.85 26.11 -1.24
C GLY A 379 -15.69 25.14 -1.48
N LYS A 380 -15.33 24.31 -0.48
CA LYS A 380 -14.26 23.31 -0.63
C LYS A 380 -14.77 22.05 -1.34
N GLN A 381 -14.00 21.59 -2.32
CA GLN A 381 -14.22 20.31 -2.99
C GLN A 381 -13.85 19.17 -2.03
N HIS A 382 -14.64 18.09 -2.03
CA HIS A 382 -14.36 16.90 -1.22
C HIS A 382 -13.09 16.20 -1.73
N SER A 383 -12.28 15.61 -0.84
CA SER A 383 -11.04 14.92 -1.24
C SER A 383 -11.28 13.81 -2.26
N LEU A 384 -12.39 13.06 -2.12
CA LEU A 384 -12.81 12.07 -3.13
C LEU A 384 -13.09 12.71 -4.49
N SER A 385 -13.80 13.83 -4.53
CA SER A 385 -14.16 14.52 -5.78
C SER A 385 -12.93 15.07 -6.49
N ARG A 386 -11.98 15.66 -5.75
CA ARG A 386 -10.72 16.17 -6.29
C ARG A 386 -9.83 15.05 -6.84
N ALA A 387 -9.73 13.93 -6.13
CA ALA A 387 -8.94 12.80 -6.61
C ALA A 387 -9.57 12.17 -7.86
N LEU A 388 -10.89 11.95 -7.87
CA LEU A 388 -11.57 11.32 -8.99
C LEU A 388 -11.74 12.22 -10.22
N SER A 389 -11.65 13.55 -10.09
CA SER A 389 -11.67 14.45 -11.25
C SER A 389 -10.48 14.20 -12.17
N ILE A 390 -9.33 13.79 -11.62
CA ILE A 390 -8.13 13.46 -12.40
C ILE A 390 -8.42 12.37 -13.45
N LEU A 391 -9.28 11.40 -13.16
CA LEU A 391 -9.64 10.35 -14.13
C LEU A 391 -10.35 10.94 -15.37
N PHE A 392 -11.20 11.96 -15.17
CA PHE A 392 -11.82 12.68 -16.29
C PHE A 392 -10.81 13.56 -17.03
N ASP A 393 -9.92 14.22 -16.29
CA ASP A 393 -8.90 15.10 -16.88
C ASP A 393 -7.92 14.30 -17.76
N ASN A 394 -7.59 13.07 -17.36
CA ASN A 394 -6.77 12.15 -18.14
C ASN A 394 -7.45 11.72 -19.46
N GLU A 395 -8.75 11.46 -19.46
CA GLU A 395 -9.49 11.16 -20.69
C GLU A 395 -9.58 12.38 -21.62
N ALA A 396 -9.75 13.59 -21.08
CA ALA A 396 -9.83 14.81 -21.86
C ALA A 396 -8.50 15.18 -22.55
N GLY A 397 -7.37 14.82 -21.92
CA GLY A 397 -6.03 15.04 -22.47
C GLY A 397 -5.51 13.93 -23.38
N SER A 398 -6.21 12.80 -23.49
CA SER A 398 -5.78 11.69 -24.35
C SER A 398 -6.21 11.95 -25.81
N PRO A 399 -5.30 11.86 -26.80
CA PRO A 399 -5.69 11.93 -28.21
C PRO A 399 -6.65 10.77 -28.53
N ARG A 400 -7.79 11.09 -29.15
CA ARG A 400 -8.82 10.11 -29.55
C ARG A 400 -8.40 9.26 -30.73
#